data_AF-A0A5C3MQK8-F1
#
_entry.id   AF-A0A5C3MQK8-F1
#
_cell.length_a   1.000
_cell.length_b   1.000
_cell.length_c   1.000
_cell.angle_alpha   90.00
_cell.angle_beta   90.00
_cell.angle_gamma   90.00
#
_symmetry.space_group_name_H-M   'P 1'
#
loop_
_entity.id
_entity.type
_entity.pdbx_description
1 polymer ?
#
loop_
_entity_poly.entity_id
_entity_poly.type
_entity_poly.pdbx_seq_one_letter_code
_entity_poly.pdbx_strand_id
1 'polypeptide(L)'
;MLALAGILLLPAVPSIIMGVVRLLGFGPLGVVAGSVAAAVQSAVYGAFIPAGSLFAAMQSAGALGVAPLVLTVGASLGILGCVYLLLFKK
;
A
#
# COMPACT_ATOMS: atom_id res chain seq x y z
N MET A 1 11.38 4.53 -22.71
CA MET A 1 10.83 5.59 -21.82
C MET A 1 10.11 4.99 -20.62
N LEU A 2 9.12 4.09 -20.78
CA LEU A 2 8.42 3.46 -19.64
C LEU A 2 9.34 2.70 -18.67
N ALA A 3 10.29 1.90 -19.18
CA ALA A 3 11.21 1.14 -18.32
C ALA A 3 12.07 2.03 -17.41
N LEU A 4 12.54 3.17 -17.93
CA LEU A 4 13.34 4.14 -17.18
C LEU A 4 12.51 4.83 -16.08
N ALA A 5 11.25 5.16 -16.39
CA ALA A 5 10.31 5.74 -15.43
C ALA A 5 10.01 4.75 -14.28
N GLY A 6 9.83 3.46 -14.58
CA GLY A 6 9.62 2.43 -13.56
C GLY A 6 10.78 2.31 -12.57
N ILE A 7 12.02 2.32 -13.06
CA ILE A 7 13.23 2.29 -12.21
C ILE A 7 13.33 3.55 -11.35
N LEU A 8 13.05 4.73 -11.91
CA LEU A 8 13.10 6.00 -11.19
C LEU A 8 12.07 6.10 -10.06
N LEU A 9 10.94 5.39 -10.16
CA LEU A 9 9.87 5.38 -9.16
C LEU A 9 10.10 4.41 -7.99
N LEU A 10 11.04 3.46 -8.10
CA LEU A 10 11.35 2.49 -7.03
C LEU A 10 11.59 3.13 -5.63
N PRO A 11 12.44 4.16 -5.47
CA PRO A 11 12.65 4.78 -4.16
C PRO A 11 11.41 5.51 -3.63
N ALA A 12 10.46 5.89 -4.50
CA ALA A 12 9.23 6.56 -4.13
C ALA A 12 8.10 5.59 -3.72
N VAL A 13 8.26 4.28 -3.94
CA VAL A 13 7.25 3.25 -3.63
C VAL A 13 6.73 3.34 -2.19
N PRO A 14 7.56 3.45 -1.14
CA PRO A 14 7.07 3.55 0.24
C PRO A 14 6.21 4.80 0.46
N SER A 15 6.62 5.93 -0.10
CA SER A 15 5.88 7.20 0.01
C SER A 15 4.55 7.15 -0.73
N ILE A 16 4.50 6.50 -1.89
CA ILE A 16 3.27 6.28 -2.66
C ILE A 16 2.31 5.38 -1.86
N ILE A 17 2.81 4.27 -1.29
CA ILE A 17 2.01 3.38 -0.44
C ILE A 17 1.44 4.15 0.75
N MET A 18 2.25 4.95 1.44
CA MET A 18 1.78 5.75 2.58
C MET A 18 0.79 6.85 2.16
N GLY A 19 0.95 7.43 0.98
CA GLY A 19 -0.03 8.36 0.40
C GLY A 19 -1.39 7.68 0.24
N VAL A 20 -1.42 6.47 -0.35
CA VAL A 20 -2.65 5.69 -0.51
C VAL A 20 -3.26 5.33 0.85
N VAL A 21 -2.46 4.84 1.80
CA VAL A 21 -2.91 4.49 3.16
C VAL A 21 -3.61 5.68 3.83
N ARG A 22 -3.01 6.88 3.73
CA ARG A 22 -3.59 8.11 4.30
C ARG A 22 -4.86 8.54 3.58
N LEU A 23 -4.89 8.46 2.24
CA LEU A 23 -6.08 8.77 1.44
C LEU A 23 -7.26 7.84 1.74
N LEU A 24 -6.99 6.57 2.05
CA LEU A 24 -8.01 5.62 2.47
C LEU A 24 -8.58 5.94 3.87
N GLY A 25 -7.87 6.75 4.67
CA GLY A 25 -8.31 7.19 6.00
C GLY A 25 -7.63 6.45 7.15
N PHE A 26 -6.50 5.78 6.92
CA PHE A 26 -5.67 5.24 7.99
C PHE A 26 -4.68 6.31 8.47
N GLY A 27 -4.70 6.58 9.78
CA GLY A 27 -3.81 7.54 10.42
C GLY A 27 -3.22 7.04 11.74
N PRO A 28 -2.42 7.87 12.42
CA PRO A 28 -1.71 7.51 13.64
C PRO A 28 -2.65 7.16 14.82
N LEU A 29 -3.84 7.74 14.84
CA LEU A 29 -4.88 7.48 15.84
C LEU A 29 -5.85 6.35 15.43
N GLY A 30 -5.60 5.69 14.31
CA GLY A 30 -6.47 4.66 13.75
C GLY A 30 -7.24 5.12 12.51
N VAL A 31 -8.39 4.51 12.28
CA VAL A 31 -9.21 4.74 11.08
C VAL A 31 -10.08 5.98 11.28
N VAL A 32 -9.98 6.95 10.37
CA VAL A 32 -10.77 8.18 10.41
C VAL A 32 -12.24 7.88 10.14
N ALA A 33 -13.14 8.34 11.01
CA ALA A 33 -14.58 8.16 10.85
C ALA A 33 -15.07 8.82 9.53
N GLY A 34 -15.93 8.12 8.79
CA GLY A 34 -16.43 8.58 7.49
C GLY A 34 -15.46 8.38 6.32
N SER A 35 -14.29 7.78 6.54
CA SER A 35 -13.36 7.44 5.47
C SER A 35 -13.74 6.15 4.71
N VAL A 36 -13.08 5.92 3.58
CA VAL A 36 -13.21 4.66 2.81
C VAL A 36 -12.84 3.46 3.69
N ALA A 37 -11.79 3.58 4.50
CA ALA A 37 -11.40 2.54 5.45
C ALA A 37 -12.48 2.28 6.50
N ALA A 38 -13.17 3.32 7.00
CA ALA A 38 -14.29 3.14 7.93
C ALA A 38 -15.49 2.45 7.26
N ALA A 39 -15.79 2.78 6.00
CA ALA A 39 -16.83 2.13 5.23
C ALA A 39 -16.53 0.64 4.99
N VAL A 40 -15.29 0.32 4.60
CA VAL A 40 -14.85 -1.07 4.42
C VAL A 40 -14.87 -1.84 5.73
N GLN A 41 -14.41 -1.22 6.83
CA GLN A 41 -14.48 -1.84 8.15
C GLN A 41 -15.92 -2.18 8.51
N SER A 42 -16.85 -1.25 8.34
CA SER A 42 -18.27 -1.47 8.65
C SER A 42 -18.94 -2.50 7.71
N ALA A 43 -18.56 -2.56 6.44
CA ALA A 43 -19.21 -3.42 5.44
C ALA A 43 -18.65 -4.85 5.41
N VAL A 44 -17.35 -5.02 5.66
CA VAL A 44 -16.64 -6.30 5.43
C VAL A 44 -16.20 -6.96 6.72
N TYR A 45 -15.64 -6.18 7.66
CA TYR A 45 -15.02 -6.71 8.88
C TYR A 45 -15.93 -6.60 10.11
N GLY A 46 -16.88 -5.66 10.10
CA GLY A 46 -17.71 -5.34 11.26
C GLY A 46 -16.85 -4.92 12.46
N ALA A 47 -17.14 -5.50 13.63
CA ALA A 47 -16.44 -5.19 14.87
C ALA A 47 -15.06 -5.87 14.99
N PHE A 48 -14.75 -6.88 14.16
CA PHE A 48 -13.53 -7.67 14.32
C PHE A 48 -12.68 -7.67 13.05
N ILE A 49 -11.47 -7.14 13.17
CA ILE A 49 -10.47 -7.20 12.09
C ILE A 49 -9.58 -8.41 12.37
N PRO A 50 -9.57 -9.43 11.48
CA PRO A 50 -8.71 -10.59 11.66
C PRO A 50 -7.24 -10.18 11.62
N ALA A 51 -6.47 -10.68 12.59
CA ALA A 51 -5.02 -10.49 12.63
C ALA A 51 -4.37 -11.07 11.37
N GLY A 52 -3.42 -10.32 10.80
CA GLY A 52 -2.77 -10.69 9.54
C GLY A 52 -3.57 -10.36 8.27
N SER A 53 -4.77 -9.81 8.39
CA SER A 53 -5.50 -9.30 7.22
C SER A 53 -4.81 -8.08 6.60
N LEU A 54 -5.11 -7.81 5.34
CA LEU A 54 -4.62 -6.60 4.65
C LEU A 54 -5.05 -5.33 5.39
N PHE A 55 -6.25 -5.31 5.97
CA PHE A 55 -6.74 -4.18 6.77
C PHE A 55 -5.89 -3.97 8.03
N ALA A 56 -5.56 -5.04 8.75
CA ALA A 56 -4.68 -4.96 9.92
C ALA A 56 -3.28 -4.44 9.54
N ALA A 57 -2.75 -4.85 8.39
CA ALA A 57 -1.47 -4.35 7.88
C ALA A 57 -1.53 -2.86 7.52
N MET A 58 -2.62 -2.41 6.88
CA MET A 58 -2.85 -0.98 6.58
C MET A 58 -3.04 -0.14 7.84
N GLN A 59 -3.74 -0.66 8.84
CA GLN A 59 -3.94 0.02 10.12
C GLN A 59 -2.62 0.16 10.88
N SER A 60 -1.79 -0.88 10.90
CA SER A 60 -0.44 -0.83 11.46
C SER A 60 0.45 0.18 10.71
N ALA A 61 0.37 0.22 9.38
CA ALA A 61 1.08 1.20 8.56
C ALA A 61 0.67 2.64 8.87
N GLY A 62 -0.64 2.89 8.98
CA GLY A 62 -1.20 4.18 9.36
C GLY A 62 -0.76 4.62 10.76
N ALA A 63 -0.75 3.68 11.71
CA ALA A 63 -0.32 3.91 13.09
C ALA A 63 1.18 4.26 13.19
N LEU A 64 2.03 3.49 12.52
CA LEU A 64 3.49 3.64 12.57
C LEU A 64 4.02 4.71 11.60
N GLY A 65 3.21 5.11 10.62
CA GLY A 65 3.64 6.03 9.56
C GLY A 65 4.65 5.43 8.57
N VAL A 66 4.83 4.11 8.57
CA VAL A 66 5.77 3.39 7.70
C VAL A 66 5.03 2.43 6.80
N ALA A 67 5.45 2.37 5.53
CA ALA A 67 4.87 1.43 4.58
C ALA A 67 5.18 -0.01 5.01
N PRO A 68 4.23 -0.96 4.94
CA PRO A 68 4.50 -2.35 5.26
C PRO A 68 5.59 -2.91 4.35
N LEU A 69 6.55 -3.62 4.95
CA LEU A 69 7.68 -4.19 4.23
C LEU A 69 7.22 -5.13 3.09
N VAL A 70 6.22 -5.98 3.37
CA VAL A 70 5.67 -6.94 2.39
C VAL A 70 5.11 -6.22 1.16
N LEU A 71 4.38 -5.12 1.35
CA LEU A 71 3.81 -4.34 0.24
C LEU A 71 4.89 -3.60 -0.53
N THR A 72 5.88 -3.05 0.17
CA THR A 72 7.01 -2.34 -0.45
C THR A 72 7.84 -3.28 -1.32
N VAL A 73 8.22 -4.44 -0.78
CA VAL A 73 9.00 -5.45 -1.52
C VAL A 73 8.18 -6.02 -2.67
N GLY A 74 6.93 -6.40 -2.43
CA GLY A 74 6.04 -6.94 -3.46
C GLY A 74 5.84 -5.98 -4.63
N ALA A 75 5.56 -4.71 -4.34
CA ALA A 75 5.42 -3.68 -5.37
C ALA A 75 6.73 -3.45 -6.13
N SER A 76 7.87 -3.40 -5.43
CA SER A 76 9.18 -3.21 -6.05
C SER A 76 9.56 -4.34 -7.01
N LEU A 77 9.31 -5.60 -6.61
CA LEU A 77 9.52 -6.77 -7.45
C LEU A 77 8.58 -6.78 -8.66
N GLY A 78 7.33 -6.38 -8.49
CA GLY A 78 6.38 -6.24 -9.59
C GLY A 78 6.82 -5.21 -10.64
N ILE A 79 7.33 -4.06 -10.19
CA ILE A 79 7.89 -3.02 -11.07
C ILE A 79 9.12 -3.55 -11.80
N LEU A 80 10.05 -4.20 -11.09
CA LEU A 80 11.24 -4.81 -11.69
C LEU A 80 10.87 -5.88 -12.73
N GLY A 81 9.89 -6.72 -12.44
CA GLY A 81 9.36 -7.71 -13.39
C GLY A 81 8.77 -7.06 -14.64
N CYS A 82 7.98 -5.99 -14.49
CA CYS A 82 7.45 -5.23 -15.63
C CYS A 82 8.55 -4.59 -16.47
N VAL A 83 9.55 -3.98 -15.82
CA VAL A 83 10.72 -3.41 -16.50
C VAL A 83 11.48 -4.48 -17.29
N TYR A 84 11.72 -5.64 -16.68
CA TYR A 84 12.37 -6.76 -17.34
C TYR A 84 11.61 -7.21 -18.59
N LEU A 85 10.29 -7.40 -18.49
CA LEU A 85 9.47 -7.79 -19.65
C LEU A 85 9.52 -6.74 -20.77
N LEU A 86 9.46 -5.45 -20.44
CA LEU A 86 9.50 -4.36 -21.43
C LEU A 86 10.87 -4.20 -22.12
N LEU A 87 11.95 -4.61 -21.47
CA LEU A 87 13.31 -4.52 -22.02
C LEU A 87 13.70 -5.74 -22.86
N PHE A 88 13.33 -6.95 -22.42
CA PHE A 88 13.81 -8.21 -23.00
C PHE A 88 12.77 -8.95 -23.83
N LYS A 89 11.48 -8.62 -23.70
CA LYS A 89 10.39 -9.26 -24.46
C LYS A 89 9.73 -8.25 -25.40
N LYS A 90 10.54 -7.56 -26.20
CA LYS A 90 10.06 -6.73 -27.31
C LYS A 90 9.54 -7.61 -28.45
#